data_AF-A0A920JVT8-F1
#
_entry.id   AF-A0A920JVT8-F1
#
_cell.length_a   1.000
_cell.length_b   1.000
_cell.length_c   1.000
_cell.angle_alpha   90.00
_cell.angle_beta   90.00
_cell.angle_gamma   90.00
#
_symmetry.space_group_name_H-M   'P 1'
#
loop_
_entity.id
_entity.type
_entity.pdbx_description
1 polymer ?
#
loop_
_entity_poly.entity_id
_entity_poly.type
_entity_poly.pdbx_seq_one_letter_code
_entity_poly.pdbx_strand_id
1 'polypeptide(L)'
;MSVFGKDEVAMRKFAATMPLPEFNKTHFKKTVPLNKAKVAIVTTAALHRQSKEGFQIGDSDYHYEILPRDARDLKTWSSQCKF
;
A
#
# COMPACT_ATOMS: atom_id res chain seq x y z
N MET A 1 9.83 36.56 28.03
CA MET A 1 10.94 36.40 27.06
C MET A 1 10.61 35.21 26.17
N SER A 2 10.47 35.43 24.87
CA SER A 2 10.26 34.38 23.87
C SER A 2 11.60 33.68 23.59
N VAL A 3 11.79 32.49 24.17
CA VAL A 3 13.04 31.71 24.05
C VAL A 3 13.04 30.82 22.80
N PHE A 4 11.92 30.69 22.11
CA PHE A 4 11.78 29.86 20.92
C PHE A 4 11.68 30.74 19.67
N GLY A 5 12.81 31.00 19.00
CA GLY A 5 12.70 31.56 17.64
C GLY A 5 13.94 32.12 16.94
N LYS A 6 15.13 32.25 17.57
CA LYS A 6 16.27 32.90 16.88
C LYS A 6 17.65 32.26 17.03
N ASP A 7 17.82 31.27 17.91
CA ASP A 7 19.13 30.65 18.11
C ASP A 7 19.09 29.16 17.73
N GLU A 8 19.46 28.89 16.47
CA GLU A 8 19.58 27.53 15.92
C GLU A 8 20.55 26.67 16.75
N VAL A 9 21.57 27.28 17.35
CA VAL A 9 22.56 26.60 18.18
C VAL A 9 21.93 26.15 19.49
N ALA A 10 21.12 27.00 20.13
CA ALA A 10 20.35 26.63 21.33
C ALA A 10 19.33 25.52 21.04
N MET A 11 18.62 25.60 19.90
CA MET A 11 17.66 24.56 19.50
C MET A 11 18.33 23.21 19.27
N ARG A 12 19.50 23.17 18.60
CA ARG A 12 20.26 21.92 18.38
C ARG A 12 20.76 21.32 19.69
N LYS A 13 21.29 22.14 20.60
CA LYS A 13 21.76 21.68 21.91
C LYS A 13 20.62 21.08 22.73
N PHE A 14 19.46 21.73 22.73
CA PHE A 14 18.28 21.23 23.43
C PHE A 14 17.73 19.92 22.81
N ALA A 15 17.63 19.86 21.48
CA ALA A 15 17.21 18.65 20.78
C ALA A 15 18.13 17.45 21.06
N ALA A 16 19.45 17.67 21.16
CA ALA A 16 20.41 16.63 21.47
C ALA A 16 20.30 16.08 22.92
N THR A 17 19.71 16.84 23.84
CA THR A 17 19.46 16.38 25.23
C THR A 17 18.12 15.67 25.41
N MET A 18 17.27 15.64 24.38
CA MET A 18 15.98 14.97 24.50
C MET A 18 16.18 13.45 24.55
N PRO A 19 15.46 12.74 25.43
CA PRO A 19 15.43 11.29 25.38
C PRO A 19 14.79 10.85 24.06
N LEU A 20 15.58 10.20 23.22
CA LEU A 20 15.10 9.59 21.98
C LEU A 20 14.81 8.11 22.24
N PRO A 21 13.79 7.53 21.59
CA PRO A 21 13.55 6.10 21.68
C PRO A 21 14.73 5.32 21.09
N GLU A 22 15.34 4.45 21.89
CA GLU A 22 16.36 3.53 21.43
C GLU A 22 15.72 2.21 20.97
N PHE A 23 15.95 1.85 19.72
CA PHE A 23 15.48 0.57 19.17
C PHE A 23 16.65 -0.42 19.13
N ASN A 24 16.67 -1.38 20.05
CA ASN A 24 17.70 -2.42 20.12
C ASN A 24 17.71 -3.31 18.84
N LYS A 25 16.56 -3.42 18.16
CA LYS A 25 16.43 -4.12 16.89
C LYS A 25 15.39 -3.45 16.01
N THR A 26 15.76 -3.10 14.79
CA THR A 26 14.80 -2.65 13.78
C THR A 26 13.98 -3.85 13.29
N HIS A 27 12.65 -3.75 13.33
CA HIS A 27 11.75 -4.82 12.88
C HIS A 27 11.61 -4.95 11.35
N PHE A 28 12.57 -4.44 10.58
CA PHE A 28 12.58 -4.62 9.13
C PHE A 28 12.72 -6.11 8.81
N LYS A 29 11.62 -6.72 8.35
CA LYS A 29 11.64 -8.09 7.83
C LYS A 29 12.15 -8.09 6.40
N LYS A 30 13.01 -9.06 6.08
CA LYS A 30 13.33 -9.39 4.69
C LYS A 30 12.05 -9.82 3.99
N THR A 31 11.75 -9.21 2.85
CA THR A 31 10.56 -9.53 2.07
C THR A 31 10.66 -10.94 1.51
N VAL A 32 9.51 -11.62 1.42
CA VAL A 32 9.44 -12.91 0.72
C VAL A 32 9.70 -12.70 -0.77
N PRO A 33 10.35 -13.65 -1.46
CA PRO A 33 10.48 -13.63 -2.91
C PRO A 33 9.11 -13.46 -3.57
N LEU A 34 9.03 -12.68 -4.66
CA LEU A 34 7.75 -12.32 -5.29
C LEU A 34 6.93 -13.55 -5.70
N ASN A 35 7.60 -14.62 -6.13
CA ASN A 35 6.93 -15.87 -6.48
C ASN A 35 6.27 -16.60 -5.29
N LYS A 36 6.61 -16.24 -4.05
CA LYS A 36 6.01 -16.77 -2.81
C LYS A 36 5.17 -15.74 -2.08
N ALA A 37 5.11 -14.50 -2.58
CA ALA A 37 4.36 -13.41 -1.98
C ALA A 37 2.87 -13.52 -2.32
N LYS A 38 2.01 -13.33 -1.32
CA LYS A 38 0.61 -12.97 -1.55
C LYS A 38 0.57 -11.46 -1.77
N VAL A 39 0.13 -11.03 -2.95
CA VAL A 39 0.08 -9.62 -3.33
C VAL A 39 -1.37 -9.16 -3.46
N ALA A 40 -1.64 -7.90 -3.10
CA ALA A 40 -2.88 -7.23 -3.42
C ALA A 40 -2.65 -6.35 -4.65
N ILE A 41 -3.46 -6.53 -5.69
CA ILE A 41 -3.42 -5.70 -6.90
C ILE A 41 -4.61 -4.74 -6.82
N VAL A 42 -4.33 -3.46 -6.67
CA VAL A 42 -5.35 -2.40 -6.66
C VAL A 42 -5.30 -1.71 -8.02
N THR A 43 -6.41 -1.75 -8.76
CA THR A 43 -6.51 -1.18 -10.11
C THR A 43 -7.88 -0.57 -10.33
N THR A 44 -7.95 0.51 -11.10
CA THR A 44 -9.19 1.19 -11.49
C THR A 44 -9.93 0.48 -12.61
N ALA A 45 -9.26 -0.37 -13.38
CA ALA A 45 -9.84 -1.09 -14.52
C ALA A 45 -10.44 -2.45 -14.15
N ALA A 46 -10.54 -2.75 -12.85
CA ALA A 46 -11.14 -3.94 -12.25
C ALA A 46 -10.76 -5.28 -12.94
N LEU A 47 -9.77 -5.97 -12.35
CA LEU A 47 -9.26 -7.24 -12.87
C LEU A 47 -10.10 -8.41 -12.33
N HIS A 48 -10.68 -9.21 -13.24
CA HIS A 48 -11.53 -10.36 -12.89
C HIS A 48 -11.25 -11.55 -13.82
N ARG A 49 -11.77 -12.74 -13.49
CA ARG A 49 -11.72 -13.90 -14.40
C ARG A 49 -12.77 -13.76 -15.49
N GLN A 50 -12.40 -14.08 -16.74
CA GLN A 50 -13.29 -13.99 -17.89
C GLN A 50 -14.54 -14.88 -17.76
N SER A 51 -14.46 -15.99 -17.04
CA SER A 51 -15.58 -16.91 -16.83
C SER A 51 -16.54 -16.47 -15.72
N LYS A 52 -16.22 -15.39 -14.98
CA LYS A 52 -17.03 -14.87 -13.89
C LYS A 52 -17.69 -13.56 -14.30
N GLU A 53 -18.76 -13.23 -13.61
CA GLU A 53 -19.38 -11.93 -13.73
C GLU A 53 -18.39 -10.88 -13.21
N GLY A 54 -18.03 -9.93 -14.07
CA GLY A 54 -17.09 -8.85 -13.71
C GLY A 54 -17.71 -7.84 -12.75
N PHE A 55 -16.89 -6.86 -12.36
CA PHE A 55 -17.32 -5.77 -11.48
C PHE A 55 -18.44 -4.93 -12.12
N GLN A 56 -19.54 -4.73 -11.40
CA GLN A 56 -20.72 -4.03 -11.91
C GLN A 56 -20.81 -2.60 -11.40
N ILE A 57 -21.50 -1.74 -12.17
CA ILE A 57 -21.86 -0.40 -11.72
C ILE A 57 -22.90 -0.56 -10.59
N GLY A 58 -22.55 -0.16 -9.38
CA GLY A 58 -23.37 -0.35 -8.18
C GLY A 58 -22.88 -1.48 -7.27
N ASP A 59 -21.77 -2.15 -7.60
CA ASP A 59 -21.07 -2.99 -6.64
C ASP A 59 -20.66 -2.20 -5.40
N SER A 60 -20.69 -2.86 -4.24
CA SER A 60 -20.22 -2.24 -2.99
C SER A 60 -18.74 -1.88 -3.11
N ASP A 61 -18.31 -0.78 -2.45
CA ASP A 61 -16.91 -0.33 -2.38
C ASP A 61 -15.93 -1.39 -1.79
N TYR A 62 -16.46 -2.50 -1.26
CA TYR A 62 -15.70 -3.60 -0.67
C TYR A 62 -15.60 -4.85 -1.57
N HIS A 63 -16.04 -4.80 -2.83
CA HIS A 63 -15.89 -5.95 -3.73
C HIS A 63 -14.39 -6.17 -4.04
N TYR A 64 -13.89 -7.36 -3.73
CA TYR A 64 -12.60 -7.86 -4.20
C TYR A 64 -12.70 -9.31 -4.68
N GLU A 65 -11.86 -9.68 -5.65
CA GLU A 65 -11.72 -11.06 -6.09
C GLU A 65 -10.36 -11.65 -5.67
N ILE A 66 -10.37 -12.94 -5.31
CA ILE A 66 -9.15 -13.71 -5.10
C ILE A 66 -8.85 -14.49 -6.39
N LEU A 67 -7.75 -14.14 -7.03
CA LEU A 67 -7.28 -14.80 -8.25
C LEU A 67 -6.29 -15.92 -7.90
N PRO A 68 -6.51 -17.16 -8.38
CA PRO A 68 -5.55 -18.23 -8.18
C PRO A 68 -4.29 -17.99 -9.03
N ARG A 69 -3.17 -18.55 -8.60
CA ARG A 69 -1.84 -18.27 -9.15
C ARG A 69 -1.68 -18.67 -10.62
N ASP A 70 -2.41 -19.68 -11.03
CA ASP A 70 -2.45 -20.28 -12.35
C ASP A 70 -3.50 -19.63 -13.26
N ALA A 71 -4.27 -18.65 -12.78
CA ALA A 71 -5.23 -17.92 -13.62
C ALA A 71 -4.52 -17.19 -14.76
N ARG A 72 -4.89 -17.53 -15.99
CA ARG A 72 -4.42 -16.87 -17.24
C ARG A 72 -5.58 -16.23 -18.01
N ASP A 73 -6.79 -16.53 -17.62
CA ASP A 73 -8.07 -16.06 -18.13
C ASP A 73 -8.50 -14.75 -17.45
N LEU A 74 -7.60 -13.77 -17.37
CA LEU A 74 -7.86 -12.50 -16.70
C LEU A 74 -8.28 -11.43 -17.70
N LYS A 75 -9.34 -10.69 -17.37
CA LYS A 75 -9.85 -9.58 -18.19
C LYS A 75 -10.01 -8.32 -17.34
N THR A 76 -9.77 -7.16 -17.95
CA THR A 76 -10.10 -5.87 -17.33
C THR A 76 -11.50 -5.45 -17.74
N TRP A 77 -12.25 -4.87 -16.81
CA TRP A 77 -13.59 -4.32 -17.09
C TRP A 77 -13.57 -3.31 -18.26
N SER A 78 -12.51 -2.51 -18.38
CA SER A 78 -12.35 -1.55 -19.48
C SER A 78 -12.38 -2.17 -20.88
N SER A 79 -12.02 -3.45 -21.00
CA SER A 79 -12.06 -4.18 -22.28
C SER A 79 -13.45 -4.76 -22.61
N GLN A 80 -14.41 -4.65 -21.69
CA GLN A 80 -15.81 -5.07 -21.88
C GLN A 80 -16.66 -3.92 -22.44
N CYS A 81 -16.38 -2.67 -22.05
CA CYS A 81 -17.03 -1.47 -22.60
C CYS A 81 -16.41 -1.12 -23.97
N LYS A 82 -17.00 -1.64 -25.06
CA LYS A 82 -16.83 -1.02 -26.39
C LYS A 82 -17.77 0.18 -26.46
N PHE A 83 -17.19 1.38 -26.63
CA PHE A 83 -17.94 2.55 -27.09
C PHE A 83 -18.37 2.35 -28.55
#